data_AF-A0A932CUT2-F1
#
_entry.id   AF-A0A932CUT2-F1
#
_cell.length_a   1.000
_cell.length_b   1.000
_cell.length_c   1.000
_cell.angle_alpha   90.00
_cell.angle_beta   90.00
_cell.angle_gamma   90.00
#
_symmetry.space_group_name_H-M   'P 1'
#
loop_
_entity.id
_entity.type
_entity.pdbx_description
1 polymer ?
#
loop_
_entity_poly.entity_id
_entity_poly.type
_entity_poly.pdbx_seq_one_letter_code
_entity_poly.pdbx_strand_id
1 'polypeptide(L)'
;MRVVALGALAAVVLRPVALVAQEVPVLPLSIALTREGDEPVVDAGWLDLEVGSANRLFLPHGVCFRVVSTRFLAPQEAPPALETRADRHALGRLLLDSVINVFVVATLRDVDDPSLFRMGVHWRPRGRRGKHFVILSSDAMPTTLAHELGHFFGNPHTRVAKNLMSYVGRGATSSFDERQARRIRSHALRFLRSGELRPPPGEACPASPGP
;
A
#
# COMPACT_ATOMS: atom_id res chain seq x y z
N MET A 1 56.03 13.52 55.78
CA MET A 1 54.65 13.54 55.25
C MET A 1 54.70 13.57 53.73
N ARG A 2 54.30 12.50 53.04
CA ARG A 2 54.05 12.51 51.58
C ARG A 2 52.69 11.87 51.36
N VAL A 3 51.81 12.63 50.70
CA VAL A 3 50.40 12.32 50.45
C VAL A 3 50.32 11.35 49.26
N VAL A 4 49.64 10.22 49.44
CA VAL A 4 49.30 9.28 48.36
C VAL A 4 47.96 9.72 47.77
N ALA A 5 47.93 10.08 46.49
CA ALA A 5 46.71 10.37 45.76
C ALA A 5 46.14 9.08 45.15
N LEU A 6 45.00 8.60 45.68
CA LEU A 6 44.20 7.55 45.05
C LEU A 6 43.38 8.15 43.90
N GLY A 7 43.72 7.78 42.67
CA GLY A 7 42.88 8.04 41.50
C GLY A 7 41.77 6.99 41.41
N ALA A 8 40.51 7.40 41.55
CA ALA A 8 39.36 6.55 41.31
C ALA A 8 39.06 6.50 39.80
N LEU A 9 39.27 5.34 39.18
CA LEU A 9 38.81 5.06 37.81
C LEU A 9 37.29 4.84 37.84
N ALA A 10 36.52 5.77 37.28
CA ALA A 10 35.10 5.58 37.05
C ALA A 10 34.90 4.69 35.81
N ALA A 11 34.51 3.44 36.01
CA ALA A 11 34.14 2.54 34.92
C ALA A 11 32.79 2.95 34.34
N VAL A 12 32.80 3.53 33.13
CA VAL A 12 31.58 3.80 32.35
C VAL A 12 31.05 2.46 31.82
N VAL A 13 29.98 1.97 32.45
CA VAL A 13 29.27 0.78 31.97
C VAL A 13 28.40 1.17 30.76
N LEU A 14 28.93 0.96 29.56
CA LEU A 14 28.15 1.01 28.32
C LEU A 14 27.14 -0.15 28.34
N ARG A 15 25.87 0.14 28.59
CA ARG A 15 24.79 -0.84 28.41
C ARG A 15 24.57 -1.06 26.91
N PRO A 16 24.63 -2.30 26.40
CA PRO A 16 24.23 -2.57 25.03
C PRO A 16 22.74 -2.25 24.89
N VAL A 17 22.41 -1.33 24.00
CA VAL A 17 21.03 -1.13 23.54
C VAL A 17 20.72 -2.35 22.68
N ALA A 18 19.91 -3.27 23.21
CA ALA A 18 19.36 -4.35 22.38
C ALA A 18 18.58 -3.70 21.23
N LEU A 19 18.98 -3.96 19.98
CA LEU A 19 18.14 -3.71 18.83
C LEU A 19 16.91 -4.61 18.97
N VAL A 20 15.82 -4.08 19.50
CA VAL A 20 14.52 -4.74 19.37
C VAL A 20 14.25 -4.77 17.87
N ALA A 21 14.19 -5.99 17.30
CA ALA A 21 13.75 -6.15 15.92
C ALA A 21 12.37 -5.49 15.81
N GLN A 22 12.31 -4.37 15.11
CA GLN A 22 11.05 -3.65 14.95
C GLN A 22 10.13 -4.54 14.12
N GLU A 23 9.05 -5.02 14.72
CA GLU A 23 8.05 -5.81 13.99
C GLU A 23 7.54 -4.98 12.81
N VAL A 24 7.61 -5.56 11.62
CA VAL A 24 7.09 -4.92 10.41
C VAL A 24 5.57 -4.88 10.51
N PRO A 25 4.93 -3.69 10.54
CA PRO A 25 3.49 -3.58 10.62
C PRO A 25 2.83 -4.23 9.40
N VAL A 26 1.85 -5.09 9.68
CA VAL A 26 0.98 -5.69 8.67
C VAL A 26 -0.27 -4.83 8.53
N LEU A 27 -0.49 -4.32 7.33
CA LEU A 27 -1.62 -3.46 7.00
C LEU A 27 -2.69 -4.28 6.26
N PRO A 28 -3.96 -4.22 6.69
CA PRO A 28 -5.03 -5.00 6.08
C PRO A 28 -5.46 -4.44 4.71
N LEU A 29 -5.57 -5.30 3.72
CA LEU A 29 -6.21 -5.05 2.43
C LEU A 29 -7.58 -5.72 2.39
N SER A 30 -8.61 -4.99 1.97
CA SER A 30 -9.88 -5.57 1.52
C SER A 30 -10.01 -5.37 0.02
N ILE A 31 -10.22 -6.45 -0.72
CA ILE A 31 -10.30 -6.45 -2.17
C ILE A 31 -11.75 -6.70 -2.61
N ALA A 32 -12.29 -5.77 -3.39
CA ALA A 32 -13.62 -5.85 -3.96
C ALA A 32 -13.51 -5.94 -5.49
N LEU A 33 -14.01 -7.03 -6.07
CA LEU A 33 -13.89 -7.31 -7.51
C LEU A 33 -15.22 -7.14 -8.21
N THR A 34 -15.25 -6.47 -9.35
CA THR A 34 -16.39 -6.54 -10.27
C THR A 34 -16.38 -7.85 -11.05
N ARG A 35 -17.45 -8.08 -11.81
CA ARG A 35 -17.61 -9.23 -12.70
C ARG A 35 -17.99 -8.79 -14.10
N GLU A 36 -17.60 -9.59 -15.09
CA GLU A 36 -18.14 -9.53 -16.45
C GLU A 36 -18.94 -10.82 -16.69
N GLY A 37 -20.27 -10.68 -16.72
CA GLY A 37 -21.15 -11.84 -16.59
C GLY A 37 -21.02 -12.49 -15.22
N ASP A 38 -20.82 -13.81 -15.20
CA ASP A 38 -20.64 -14.58 -13.96
C ASP A 38 -19.18 -14.66 -13.49
N GLU A 39 -18.24 -14.26 -14.35
CA GLU A 39 -16.81 -14.39 -14.09
C GLU A 39 -16.22 -13.14 -13.42
N PRO A 40 -15.32 -13.32 -12.43
CA PRO A 40 -14.47 -12.23 -11.94
C PRO A 40 -13.67 -11.58 -13.06
N VAL A 41 -13.47 -10.25 -12.98
CA VAL A 41 -12.64 -9.53 -13.96
C VAL A 41 -11.15 -9.92 -13.93
N VAL A 42 -10.71 -10.57 -12.84
CA VAL A 42 -9.37 -11.15 -12.68
C VAL A 42 -9.46 -12.42 -11.84
N ASP A 43 -8.51 -13.34 -12.04
CA ASP A 43 -8.40 -14.57 -11.24
C ASP A 43 -7.58 -14.37 -9.94
N ALA A 44 -7.48 -15.44 -9.13
CA ALA A 44 -6.72 -15.41 -7.88
C ALA A 44 -5.21 -15.25 -8.10
N GLY A 45 -4.65 -15.83 -9.16
CA GLY A 45 -3.22 -15.72 -9.48
C GLY A 45 -2.82 -14.29 -9.82
N TRP A 46 -3.69 -13.55 -10.49
CA TRP A 46 -3.51 -12.12 -10.74
C TRP A 46 -3.43 -11.32 -9.42
N LEU A 47 -4.34 -11.60 -8.48
CA LEU A 47 -4.34 -10.93 -7.17
C LEU A 47 -3.05 -11.25 -6.37
N ASP A 48 -2.63 -12.51 -6.40
CA ASP A 48 -1.40 -12.95 -5.74
C ASP A 48 -0.17 -12.24 -6.32
N LEU A 49 -0.12 -12.01 -7.63
CA LEU A 49 0.98 -11.29 -8.28
C LEU A 49 1.04 -9.80 -7.88
N GLU A 50 -0.11 -9.11 -7.83
CA GLU A 50 -0.18 -7.70 -7.40
C GLU A 50 0.20 -7.56 -5.93
N VAL A 51 -0.40 -8.37 -5.05
CA VAL A 51 -0.14 -8.32 -3.60
C VAL A 51 1.29 -8.77 -3.29
N GLY A 52 1.77 -9.83 -3.94
CA GLY A 52 3.14 -10.31 -3.81
C GLY A 52 4.17 -9.27 -4.26
N SER A 53 3.93 -8.60 -5.39
CA SER A 53 4.77 -7.52 -5.87
C SER A 53 4.74 -6.31 -4.94
N ALA A 54 3.58 -5.93 -4.40
CA ALA A 54 3.47 -4.88 -3.40
C ALA A 54 4.27 -5.23 -2.14
N ASN A 55 4.13 -6.44 -1.61
CA ASN A 55 4.91 -6.88 -0.45
C ASN A 55 6.41 -6.90 -0.72
N ARG A 56 6.86 -7.42 -1.87
CA ARG A 56 8.28 -7.38 -2.26
C ARG A 56 8.85 -5.95 -2.27
N LEU A 57 8.07 -4.99 -2.76
CA LEU A 57 8.49 -3.59 -2.91
C LEU A 57 8.41 -2.79 -1.60
N PHE A 58 7.48 -3.12 -0.70
CA PHE A 58 7.28 -2.38 0.55
C PHE A 58 8.03 -2.97 1.75
N LEU A 59 8.33 -4.27 1.74
CA LEU A 59 8.99 -4.94 2.87
C LEU A 59 10.33 -4.29 3.25
N PRO A 60 11.23 -3.92 2.31
CA PRO A 60 12.47 -3.21 2.64
C PRO A 60 12.26 -1.84 3.31
N HIS A 61 11.04 -1.31 3.26
CA HIS A 61 10.66 -0.04 3.84
C HIS A 61 9.87 -0.17 5.14
N GLY A 62 9.77 -1.39 5.69
CA GLY A 62 9.20 -1.64 7.02
C GLY A 62 7.67 -1.57 7.03
N VAL A 63 7.02 -1.99 5.95
CA VAL A 63 5.56 -2.15 5.85
C VAL A 63 5.27 -3.39 5.02
N CYS A 64 4.19 -4.09 5.33
CA CYS A 64 3.64 -5.05 4.40
C CYS A 64 2.12 -5.19 4.53
N PHE A 65 1.54 -6.02 3.67
CA PHE A 65 0.12 -6.10 3.42
C PHE A 65 -0.38 -7.53 3.54
N ARG A 66 -1.61 -7.66 4.06
CA ARG A 66 -2.34 -8.93 4.10
C ARG A 66 -3.75 -8.72 3.58
N VAL A 67 -4.18 -9.56 2.64
CA VAL A 67 -5.57 -9.60 2.24
C VAL A 67 -6.38 -10.21 3.38
N VAL A 68 -7.30 -9.43 3.95
CA VAL A 68 -8.15 -9.85 5.07
C VAL A 68 -9.59 -10.16 4.63
N SER A 69 -9.94 -9.72 3.42
CA SER A 69 -11.24 -9.97 2.83
C SER A 69 -11.15 -9.81 1.32
N THR A 70 -11.75 -10.75 0.60
CA THR A 70 -12.02 -10.67 -0.83
C THR A 70 -13.52 -10.85 -1.04
N ARG A 71 -14.14 -9.98 -1.84
CA ARG A 71 -15.59 -10.03 -2.12
C ARG A 71 -15.89 -9.61 -3.54
N PHE A 72 -16.99 -10.13 -4.08
CA PHE A 72 -17.52 -9.71 -5.38
C PHE A 72 -18.52 -8.57 -5.20
N LEU A 73 -18.50 -7.65 -6.15
CA LEU A 73 -19.45 -6.55 -6.26
C LEU A 73 -20.59 -6.95 -7.17
N ALA A 74 -21.82 -6.71 -6.72
CA ALA A 74 -22.97 -6.83 -7.60
C ALA A 74 -22.94 -5.70 -8.65
N PRO A 75 -23.48 -5.91 -9.86
CA PRO A 75 -23.51 -4.87 -10.91
C PRO A 75 -24.16 -3.56 -10.47
N GLN A 76 -25.10 -3.60 -9.51
CA GLN A 76 -25.78 -2.43 -8.95
C GLN A 76 -24.92 -1.67 -7.92
N GLU A 77 -23.90 -2.32 -7.36
CA GLU A 77 -22.94 -1.70 -6.44
C GLU A 77 -21.88 -0.92 -7.21
N ALA A 78 -21.32 -1.53 -8.26
CA ALA A 78 -20.38 -0.89 -9.17
C ALA A 78 -20.38 -1.59 -10.55
N PRO A 79 -20.37 -0.83 -11.66
CA PRO A 79 -20.18 -1.41 -12.98
C PRO A 79 -18.72 -1.90 -13.16
N PRO A 80 -18.49 -2.91 -14.02
CA PRO A 80 -17.13 -3.37 -14.33
C PRO A 80 -16.30 -2.33 -15.11
N ALA A 81 -16.94 -1.39 -15.81
CA ALA A 81 -16.27 -0.28 -16.47
C ALA A 81 -16.52 1.01 -15.69
N LEU A 82 -15.46 1.66 -15.20
CA LEU A 82 -15.56 2.98 -14.59
C LEU A 82 -15.18 4.05 -15.61
N GLU A 83 -16.17 4.79 -16.08
CA GLU A 83 -16.03 5.73 -17.20
C GLU A 83 -15.87 7.18 -16.72
N THR A 84 -16.39 7.49 -15.54
CA THR A 84 -16.53 8.87 -15.07
C THR A 84 -15.99 9.09 -13.67
N ARG A 85 -15.79 10.37 -13.33
CA ARG A 85 -15.48 10.79 -11.96
C ARG A 85 -16.56 10.39 -10.96
N ALA A 86 -17.82 10.39 -11.40
CA ALA A 86 -18.96 9.99 -10.57
C ALA A 86 -18.88 8.50 -10.22
N ASP A 87 -18.51 7.64 -11.17
CA ASP A 87 -18.35 6.20 -10.93
C ASP A 87 -17.30 5.94 -9.84
N ARG A 88 -16.14 6.61 -9.96
CA ARG A 88 -15.08 6.54 -8.92
C ARG A 88 -15.58 7.05 -7.58
N HIS A 89 -16.34 8.15 -7.53
CA HIS A 89 -16.90 8.64 -6.27
C HIS A 89 -17.93 7.69 -5.66
N ALA A 90 -18.74 7.01 -6.49
CA ALA A 90 -19.76 6.08 -6.05
C ALA A 90 -19.17 4.89 -5.28
N LEU A 91 -17.98 4.39 -5.65
CA LEU A 91 -17.26 3.36 -4.88
C LEU A 91 -17.01 3.75 -3.42
N GLY A 92 -16.94 5.06 -3.16
CA GLY A 92 -16.81 5.60 -1.82
C GLY A 92 -17.89 5.13 -0.86
N ARG A 93 -19.08 4.71 -1.31
CA ARG A 93 -20.15 4.15 -0.44
C ARG A 93 -19.88 2.73 0.05
N LEU A 94 -18.95 2.01 -0.59
CA LEU A 94 -18.67 0.60 -0.37
C LEU A 94 -17.42 0.34 0.50
N LEU A 95 -16.86 1.42 1.06
CA LEU A 95 -15.65 1.34 1.88
C LEU A 95 -15.93 0.63 3.20
N LEU A 96 -15.08 -0.33 3.51
CA LEU A 96 -14.96 -0.93 4.83
C LEU A 96 -14.04 -0.08 5.70
N ASP A 97 -14.33 -0.02 6.99
CA ASP A 97 -13.52 0.72 7.95
C ASP A 97 -12.27 -0.05 8.38
N SER A 98 -11.26 0.67 8.85
CA SER A 98 -10.02 0.11 9.41
C SER A 98 -9.19 -0.75 8.45
N VAL A 99 -9.46 -0.67 7.14
CA VAL A 99 -8.74 -1.39 6.08
C VAL A 99 -8.37 -0.50 4.89
N ILE A 100 -7.32 -0.87 4.16
CA ILE A 100 -7.05 -0.30 2.85
C ILE A 100 -8.02 -0.97 1.88
N ASN A 101 -8.91 -0.17 1.31
CA ASN A 101 -9.89 -0.66 0.34
C ASN A 101 -9.27 -0.64 -1.06
N VAL A 102 -9.35 -1.76 -1.76
CA VAL A 102 -8.90 -1.93 -3.14
C VAL A 102 -10.08 -2.42 -3.97
N PHE A 103 -10.41 -1.68 -5.02
CA PHE A 103 -11.42 -2.08 -6.01
C PHE A 103 -10.72 -2.56 -7.27
N VAL A 104 -11.14 -3.70 -7.81
CA VAL A 104 -10.65 -4.23 -9.09
C VAL A 104 -11.79 -4.22 -10.08
N VAL A 105 -11.59 -3.52 -11.19
CA VAL A 105 -12.57 -3.30 -12.26
C VAL A 105 -12.06 -3.83 -13.60
N ALA A 106 -12.93 -4.05 -14.58
CA ALA A 106 -12.49 -4.44 -15.93
C ALA A 106 -11.73 -3.29 -16.61
N THR A 107 -12.34 -2.11 -16.66
CA THR A 107 -11.74 -0.93 -17.29
C THR A 107 -11.86 0.31 -16.42
N LEU A 108 -10.87 1.18 -16.53
CA LEU A 108 -10.78 2.42 -15.76
C LEU A 108 -10.39 3.56 -16.69
N ARG A 109 -11.39 4.30 -17.17
CA ARG A 109 -11.21 5.51 -17.98
C ARG A 109 -10.46 6.57 -17.21
N ASP A 110 -9.57 7.31 -17.86
CA ASP A 110 -9.04 8.53 -17.29
C ASP A 110 -10.10 9.64 -17.28
N VAL A 111 -10.36 10.20 -16.10
CA VAL A 111 -11.39 11.23 -15.88
C VAL A 111 -10.89 12.65 -16.17
N ASP A 112 -9.59 12.81 -16.39
CA ASP A 112 -8.95 14.06 -16.79
C ASP A 112 -8.68 14.09 -18.31
N ASP A 113 -8.44 12.92 -18.92
CA ASP A 113 -8.35 12.73 -20.38
C ASP A 113 -9.11 11.46 -20.82
N PRO A 114 -10.41 11.57 -21.19
CA PRO A 114 -11.23 10.41 -21.54
C PRO A 114 -10.78 9.63 -22.79
N SER A 115 -9.79 10.11 -23.53
CA SER A 115 -9.20 9.31 -24.62
C SER A 115 -8.30 8.18 -24.10
N LEU A 116 -7.92 8.22 -22.83
CA LEU A 116 -6.98 7.30 -22.19
C LEU A 116 -7.65 6.38 -21.16
N PHE A 117 -6.97 5.26 -20.88
CA PHE A 117 -7.29 4.35 -19.78
C PHE A 117 -6.15 4.36 -18.75
N ARG A 118 -6.50 4.12 -17.50
CA ARG A 118 -5.57 4.01 -16.36
C ARG A 118 -5.53 2.58 -15.88
N MET A 119 -4.35 2.11 -15.52
CA MET A 119 -4.15 0.81 -14.86
C MET A 119 -4.54 0.83 -13.38
N GLY A 120 -4.45 2.01 -12.75
CA GLY A 120 -4.80 2.18 -11.35
C GLY A 120 -4.86 3.64 -10.95
N VAL A 121 -5.54 3.92 -9.84
CA VAL A 121 -5.58 5.22 -9.19
C VAL A 121 -5.74 5.12 -7.67
N HIS A 122 -5.04 6.00 -6.94
CA HIS A 122 -5.41 6.41 -5.58
C HIS A 122 -6.50 7.47 -5.63
N TRP A 123 -7.61 7.24 -4.93
CA TRP A 123 -8.79 8.09 -5.02
C TRP A 123 -9.29 8.59 -3.67
N ARG A 124 -9.83 9.81 -3.67
CA ARG A 124 -10.53 10.43 -2.54
C ARG A 124 -11.98 10.70 -2.93
N PRO A 125 -12.97 10.00 -2.35
CA PRO A 125 -14.38 10.21 -2.67
C PRO A 125 -14.85 11.59 -2.19
N ARG A 126 -15.67 12.26 -3.02
CA ARG A 126 -16.32 13.51 -2.66
C ARG A 126 -17.25 13.31 -1.47
N GLY A 127 -17.26 14.27 -0.53
CA GLY A 127 -18.17 14.26 0.62
C GLY A 127 -17.79 13.33 1.78
N ARG A 128 -16.76 12.47 1.64
CA ARG A 128 -16.26 11.61 2.73
C ARG A 128 -14.83 12.00 3.13
N ARG A 129 -14.71 13.07 3.93
CA ARG A 129 -13.40 13.61 4.37
C ARG A 129 -12.59 12.52 5.08
N GLY A 130 -11.28 12.46 4.78
CA GLY A 130 -10.36 11.49 5.37
C GLY A 130 -10.47 10.07 4.82
N LYS A 131 -11.46 9.75 3.99
CA LYS A 131 -11.56 8.45 3.32
C LYS A 131 -10.82 8.49 1.99
N HIS A 132 -10.21 7.38 1.63
CA HIS A 132 -9.47 7.16 0.39
C HIS A 132 -9.25 5.67 0.16
N PHE A 133 -8.98 5.29 -1.08
CA PHE A 133 -8.88 3.91 -1.51
C PHE A 133 -8.10 3.79 -2.81
N VAL A 134 -7.83 2.56 -3.23
CA VAL A 134 -7.16 2.22 -4.49
C VAL A 134 -8.16 1.59 -5.46
N ILE A 135 -8.03 1.90 -6.74
CA ILE A 135 -8.71 1.20 -7.84
C ILE A 135 -7.64 0.64 -8.77
N LEU A 136 -7.80 -0.59 -9.23
CA LEU A 136 -7.02 -1.23 -10.28
C LEU A 136 -7.96 -1.66 -11.40
N SER A 137 -7.51 -1.58 -12.65
CA SER A 137 -8.15 -2.27 -13.77
C SER A 137 -7.53 -3.66 -13.97
N SER A 138 -8.23 -4.54 -14.70
CA SER A 138 -7.76 -5.91 -14.95
C SER A 138 -6.51 -5.99 -15.83
N ASP A 139 -6.24 -4.94 -16.63
CA ASP A 139 -5.04 -4.79 -17.44
C ASP A 139 -3.83 -4.21 -16.67
N ALA A 140 -3.92 -4.07 -15.34
CA ALA A 140 -2.84 -3.53 -14.55
C ALA A 140 -1.59 -4.42 -14.61
N MET A 141 -0.43 -3.76 -14.71
CA MET A 141 0.86 -4.45 -14.57
C MET A 141 1.11 -4.83 -13.11
N PRO A 142 1.83 -5.93 -12.79
CA PRO A 142 2.02 -6.43 -11.42
C PRO A 142 2.56 -5.45 -10.37
N THR A 143 3.07 -4.29 -10.77
CA THR A 143 3.58 -3.24 -9.85
C THR A 143 2.59 -2.10 -9.63
N THR A 144 1.38 -2.18 -10.19
CA THR A 144 0.41 -1.09 -10.17
C THR A 144 -0.19 -0.91 -8.79
N LEU A 145 -0.58 -2.00 -8.10
CA LEU A 145 -1.02 -1.91 -6.71
C LEU A 145 0.04 -1.24 -5.83
N ALA A 146 1.31 -1.61 -6.02
CA ALA A 146 2.42 -1.03 -5.27
C ALA A 146 2.59 0.48 -5.55
N HIS A 147 2.43 0.90 -6.80
CA HIS A 147 2.42 2.31 -7.19
C HIS A 147 1.29 3.09 -6.51
N GLU A 148 0.06 2.57 -6.59
CA GLU A 148 -1.11 3.24 -5.99
C GLU A 148 -1.06 3.25 -4.46
N LEU A 149 -0.51 2.20 -3.84
CA LEU A 149 -0.20 2.21 -2.41
C LEU A 149 0.85 3.29 -2.10
N GLY A 150 1.83 3.51 -2.97
CA GLY A 150 2.78 4.62 -2.83
C GLY A 150 2.07 5.97 -2.70
N HIS A 151 1.05 6.22 -3.53
CA HIS A 151 0.17 7.39 -3.40
C HIS A 151 -0.68 7.38 -2.12
N PHE A 152 -1.19 6.22 -1.71
CA PHE A 152 -1.90 6.04 -0.45
C PHE A 152 -1.07 6.50 0.75
N PHE A 153 0.24 6.22 0.76
CA PHE A 153 1.19 6.71 1.77
C PHE A 153 1.68 8.15 1.52
N GLY A 154 1.12 8.87 0.57
CA GLY A 154 1.39 10.29 0.32
C GLY A 154 2.63 10.56 -0.54
N ASN A 155 3.15 9.57 -1.27
CA ASN A 155 4.20 9.83 -2.23
C ASN A 155 3.63 10.46 -3.52
N PRO A 156 4.18 11.59 -4.00
CA PRO A 156 3.83 12.13 -5.30
C PRO A 156 4.57 11.36 -6.40
N HIS A 157 4.15 11.58 -7.66
CA HIS A 157 4.94 11.14 -8.81
C HIS A 157 6.33 11.78 -8.84
N THR A 158 7.26 11.07 -9.45
CA THR A 158 8.60 11.55 -9.79
C THR A 158 8.93 11.22 -11.24
N ARG A 159 9.94 11.91 -11.81
CA ARG A 159 10.46 11.62 -13.15
C ARG A 159 11.71 10.73 -13.14
N VAL A 160 12.17 10.33 -11.95
CA VAL A 160 13.35 9.46 -11.81
C VAL A 160 13.04 8.09 -12.43
N ALA A 161 13.83 7.67 -13.41
CA ALA A 161 13.66 6.38 -14.07
C ALA A 161 13.81 5.22 -13.06
N LYS A 162 13.04 4.15 -13.26
CA LYS A 162 12.99 2.97 -12.35
C LYS A 162 12.58 3.28 -10.91
N ASN A 163 12.19 4.52 -10.58
CA ASN A 163 11.50 4.76 -9.33
C ASN A 163 10.07 4.23 -9.45
N LEU A 164 9.56 3.57 -8.41
CA LEU A 164 8.21 3.01 -8.46
C LEU A 164 7.14 4.09 -8.70
N MET A 165 7.34 5.31 -8.21
CA MET A 165 6.45 6.45 -8.39
C MET A 165 6.66 7.20 -9.73
N SER A 166 7.35 6.59 -10.69
CA SER A 166 7.57 7.13 -12.02
C SER A 166 6.73 6.40 -13.07
N TYR A 167 6.46 7.09 -14.18
CA TYR A 167 5.97 6.46 -15.41
C TYR A 167 7.11 5.99 -16.32
N VAL A 168 8.36 6.38 -16.05
CA VAL A 168 9.51 6.08 -16.91
C VAL A 168 10.24 4.83 -16.41
N GLY A 169 10.25 3.78 -17.23
CA GLY A 169 11.01 2.56 -16.97
C GLY A 169 10.57 1.80 -15.72
N ARG A 170 9.29 1.91 -15.34
CA ARG A 170 8.71 1.17 -14.21
C ARG A 170 8.61 -0.32 -14.55
N GLY A 171 8.86 -1.18 -13.56
CA GLY A 171 8.80 -2.63 -13.70
C GLY A 171 9.27 -3.35 -12.45
N ALA A 172 9.57 -4.64 -12.55
CA ALA A 172 9.92 -5.49 -11.40
C ALA A 172 11.16 -5.01 -10.62
N THR A 173 12.07 -4.27 -11.25
CA THR A 173 13.29 -3.71 -10.62
C THR A 173 13.07 -2.31 -10.03
N SER A 174 11.84 -1.80 -10.05
CA SER A 174 11.54 -0.48 -9.48
C SER A 174 11.67 -0.47 -7.98
N SER A 175 11.97 0.70 -7.40
CA SER A 175 12.08 0.86 -5.95
C SER A 175 11.63 2.25 -5.49
N PHE A 176 11.39 2.39 -4.19
CA PHE A 176 11.22 3.70 -3.57
C PHE A 176 12.58 4.30 -3.20
N ASP A 177 12.69 5.63 -3.29
CA ASP A 177 13.82 6.35 -2.72
C ASP A 177 13.66 6.51 -1.19
N GLU A 178 14.72 6.96 -0.53
CA GLU A 178 14.75 7.07 0.92
C GLU A 178 13.81 8.18 1.48
N ARG A 179 13.46 9.20 0.68
CA ARG A 179 12.42 10.18 1.09
C ARG A 179 11.04 9.54 1.05
N GLN A 180 10.77 8.74 0.03
CA GLN A 180 9.52 8.00 -0.11
C GLN A 180 9.38 6.92 0.97
N ALA A 181 10.47 6.22 1.29
CA ALA A 181 10.51 5.22 2.37
C ALA A 181 10.17 5.85 3.74
N ARG A 182 10.72 7.04 4.04
CA ARG A 182 10.35 7.78 5.27
C ARG A 182 8.87 8.16 5.32
N ARG A 183 8.30 8.59 4.19
CA ARG A 183 6.86 8.91 4.11
C ARG A 183 6.00 7.67 4.37
N ILE A 184 6.35 6.54 3.75
CA ILE A 184 5.68 5.25 3.95
C ILE A 184 5.65 4.89 5.45
N ARG A 185 6.81 4.86 6.11
CA ARG A 185 6.90 4.54 7.55
C ARG A 185 6.08 5.53 8.40
N SER A 186 6.21 6.83 8.13
CA SER A 186 5.49 7.87 8.88
C SER A 186 3.97 7.75 8.75
N HIS A 187 3.46 7.56 7.53
CA HIS A 187 2.04 7.40 7.28
C HIS A 187 1.50 6.08 7.83
N ALA A 188 2.23 4.96 7.68
CA ALA A 188 1.83 3.69 8.26
C ALA A 188 1.61 3.81 9.78
N LEU A 189 2.58 4.37 10.50
CA LEU A 189 2.44 4.62 11.94
C LEU A 189 1.28 5.57 12.27
N ARG A 190 1.05 6.60 11.45
CA ARG A 190 -0.09 7.52 11.63
C ARG A 190 -1.43 6.79 11.45
N PHE A 191 -1.56 5.95 10.43
CA PHE A 191 -2.78 5.18 10.18
C PHE A 191 -3.10 4.25 11.34
N LEU A 192 -2.09 3.56 11.86
CA LEU A 192 -2.22 2.68 13.02
C LEU A 192 -2.61 3.45 14.29
N ARG A 193 -1.93 4.55 14.59
CA ARG A 193 -2.23 5.37 15.78
C ARG A 193 -3.62 6.01 15.75
N SER A 194 -4.08 6.42 14.57
CA SER A 194 -5.40 7.02 14.40
C SER A 194 -6.54 6.01 14.32
N GLY A 195 -6.22 4.71 14.18
CA GLY A 195 -7.21 3.67 13.91
C GLY A 195 -7.80 3.71 12.50
N GLU A 196 -7.22 4.50 11.59
CA GLU A 196 -7.59 4.48 10.17
C GLU A 196 -7.36 3.09 9.57
N LEU A 197 -6.30 2.41 10.03
CA LEU A 197 -6.02 1.00 9.76
C LEU A 197 -5.86 0.25 11.08
N ARG A 198 -6.40 -0.97 11.15
CA ARG A 198 -6.17 -1.87 12.29
C ARG A 198 -5.45 -3.13 11.81
N PRO A 199 -4.29 -3.49 12.39
CA PRO A 199 -3.61 -4.71 12.01
C PRO A 199 -4.54 -5.92 12.14
N PRO A 200 -4.55 -6.85 11.18
CA PRO A 200 -5.27 -8.09 11.33
C PRO A 200 -4.68 -8.94 12.47
N PRO A 201 -5.49 -9.75 13.15
CA PRO A 201 -4.97 -10.76 14.07
C PRO A 201 -4.10 -11.78 13.31
N GLY A 202 -3.19 -12.46 14.02
CA GLY A 202 -2.35 -13.53 13.47
C GLY A 202 -0.91 -13.12 13.20
N GLU A 203 -0.17 -14.01 12.52
CA GLU A 203 1.29 -13.99 12.38
C GLU A 203 1.89 -12.71 11.78
N ALA A 204 3.21 -12.56 11.87
CA ALA A 204 3.94 -11.44 11.30
C ALA A 204 3.83 -11.38 9.76
N CYS A 205 4.47 -10.39 9.16
CA CYS A 205 4.59 -10.31 7.73
C CYS A 205 5.15 -11.61 7.13
N PRO A 206 4.55 -12.19 6.07
CA PRO A 206 5.19 -13.32 5.40
C PRO A 206 6.59 -12.91 4.96
N ALA A 207 7.59 -13.75 5.25
CA ALA A 207 8.94 -13.55 4.73
C ALA A 207 8.85 -13.41 3.21
N SER A 208 9.62 -12.48 2.61
CA SER A 208 9.66 -12.33 1.17
C SER A 208 9.78 -13.71 0.52
N PRO A 209 8.94 -14.06 -0.47
CA PRO A 209 9.25 -15.20 -1.31
C PRO A 209 10.67 -14.95 -1.85
N GLY A 210 11.53 -15.96 -1.71
CA GLY A 210 12.89 -15.90 -2.22
C GLY A 210 12.92 -15.53 -3.71
N PRO A 211 14.07 -15.05 -4.21
CA PRO A 211 14.22 -14.69 -5.61
C PRO A 211 13.83 -15.82 -6.56
#